data_AF-A0A442BAR6-F1
#
_entry.id   AF-A0A442BAR6-F1
#
_cell.length_a   1.000
_cell.length_b   1.000
_cell.length_c   1.000
_cell.angle_alpha   90.00
_cell.angle_beta   90.00
_cell.angle_gamma   90.00
#
_symmetry.space_group_name_H-M   'P 1'
#
loop_
_entity.id
_entity.type
_entity.pdbx_description
1 polymer ?
#
loop_
_entity_poly.entity_id
_entity_poly.type
_entity_poly.pdbx_seq_one_letter_code
_entity_poly.pdbx_strand_id
1 'polypeptide(L)'
;MDVTADAIYTLDEAASHLRLTNRGVAKIARRHGLCMVVGRKLLFRGSDIEAILDRLRVEPTLPRPAFRPPTQSHYQLLQSLMNLSRRKGKRQ
;
A
#
# COMPACT_ATOMS: atom_id res chain seq x y z
N MET A 1 -6.58 12.23 -23.45
CA MET A 1 -5.18 11.98 -23.86
C MET A 1 -4.89 10.56 -23.42
N ASP A 2 -4.80 9.67 -24.39
CA ASP A 2 -4.55 8.24 -24.11
C ASP A 2 -3.05 8.05 -23.87
N VAL A 3 -2.69 7.29 -22.84
CA VAL A 3 -1.28 6.99 -22.54
C VAL A 3 -0.87 5.83 -23.44
N THR A 4 0.13 6.05 -24.29
CA THR A 4 0.72 5.00 -25.13
C THR A 4 2.01 4.52 -24.48
N ALA A 5 2.21 3.20 -24.44
CA ALA A 5 3.34 2.59 -23.73
C ALA A 5 4.71 3.04 -24.28
N ASP A 6 4.80 3.27 -25.59
CA ASP A 6 6.06 3.60 -26.27
C ASP A 6 6.41 5.09 -26.28
N ALA A 7 5.50 5.98 -25.85
CA ALA A 7 5.75 7.41 -25.83
C ALA A 7 6.58 7.83 -24.61
N ILE A 8 7.39 8.88 -24.81
CA ILE A 8 8.13 9.55 -23.74
C ILE A 8 7.37 10.82 -23.36
N TYR A 9 7.02 10.93 -22.08
CA TYR A 9 6.31 12.04 -21.49
C TYR A 9 7.24 12.89 -20.62
N THR A 10 7.04 14.19 -20.66
CA THR A 10 7.65 15.15 -19.75
C THR A 10 6.94 15.15 -18.39
N LEU A 11 7.55 15.80 -17.40
CA LEU A 11 6.95 15.96 -16.07
C LEU A 11 5.58 16.64 -16.12
N ASP A 12 5.42 17.69 -16.93
CA ASP A 12 4.18 18.45 -17.04
C ASP A 12 3.07 17.62 -17.69
N GLU A 13 3.42 16.84 -18.72
CA GLU A 13 2.50 15.92 -19.37
C GLU A 13 2.07 14.81 -18.41
N ALA A 14 3.02 14.16 -17.74
CA ALA A 14 2.75 13.11 -16.76
C ALA A 14 1.87 13.63 -15.61
N ALA A 15 2.12 14.85 -15.12
CA ALA A 15 1.30 15.49 -14.10
C ALA A 15 -0.12 15.80 -14.59
N SER A 16 -0.25 16.25 -15.83
CA SER A 16 -1.55 16.50 -16.47
C SER A 16 -2.35 15.20 -16.63
N HIS A 17 -1.69 14.10 -17.03
CA HIS A 17 -2.31 12.78 -17.15
C HIS A 17 -2.79 12.23 -15.80
N LEU A 18 -1.96 12.33 -14.76
CA LEU A 18 -2.26 11.83 -13.42
C LEU A 18 -3.19 12.76 -12.63
N ARG A 19 -3.43 14.00 -13.12
CA ARG A 19 -4.11 15.08 -12.40
C ARG A 19 -3.48 15.37 -11.03
N LEU A 20 -2.17 15.35 -10.98
CA LEU A 20 -1.37 15.62 -9.78
C LEU A 20 -0.50 16.86 -9.99
N THR A 21 0.06 17.39 -8.91
CA THR A 21 1.08 18.45 -9.03
C THR A 21 2.39 17.87 -9.53
N ASN A 22 3.16 18.64 -10.30
CA ASN A 22 4.51 18.29 -10.76
C ASN A 22 5.40 17.79 -9.62
N ARG A 23 5.34 18.47 -8.47
CA ARG A 23 6.09 18.08 -7.26
C ARG A 23 5.63 16.73 -6.71
N GLY A 24 4.33 16.47 -6.71
CA GLY A 24 3.76 15.18 -6.29
C GLY A 24 4.26 14.04 -7.16
N VAL A 25 4.17 14.19 -8.49
CA VAL A 25 4.65 13.20 -9.46
C VAL A 25 6.15 12.98 -9.31
N ALA A 26 6.95 14.05 -9.28
CA ALA A 26 8.40 13.96 -9.12
C ALA A 26 8.80 13.22 -7.84
N LYS A 27 8.09 13.45 -6.73
CA LYS A 27 8.37 12.78 -5.45
C LYS A 27 8.05 11.29 -5.50
N ILE A 28 6.90 10.91 -6.04
CA ILE A 28 6.48 9.50 -6.16
C ILE A 28 7.42 8.76 -7.11
N ALA A 29 7.67 9.33 -8.28
CA ALA A 29 8.52 8.76 -9.29
C ALA A 29 9.95 8.49 -8.79
N ARG A 30 10.58 9.49 -8.15
CA ARG A 30 11.92 9.34 -7.57
C ARG A 30 11.96 8.32 -6.43
N ARG A 31 10.90 8.25 -5.62
CA ARG A 31 10.82 7.29 -4.50
C ARG A 31 10.76 5.85 -4.99
N HIS A 32 10.09 5.61 -6.12
CA HIS A 32 9.83 4.26 -6.64
C HIS A 32 10.69 3.88 -7.85
N GLY A 33 11.58 4.76 -8.31
CA GLY A 33 12.42 4.51 -9.48
C GLY A 33 11.66 4.49 -10.81
N LEU A 34 10.51 5.16 -10.88
CA LEU A 34 9.57 5.15 -12.03
C LEU A 34 9.79 6.37 -12.94
N CYS A 35 11.04 6.75 -13.18
CA CYS A 35 11.37 7.84 -14.10
C CYS A 35 12.81 7.75 -14.57
N MET A 36 13.04 8.28 -15.77
CA MET A 36 14.37 8.54 -16.29
C MET A 36 14.78 9.98 -15.95
N VAL A 37 16.03 10.16 -15.54
CA VAL A 37 16.60 11.48 -15.24
C VAL A 37 17.55 11.87 -16.37
N VAL A 38 17.27 12.98 -17.05
CA VAL A 38 18.17 13.57 -18.05
C VAL A 38 18.53 14.99 -17.61
N GLY A 39 19.69 15.12 -16.99
CA GLY A 39 20.12 16.37 -16.35
C GLY A 39 19.13 16.82 -15.27
N ARG A 40 18.45 17.94 -15.50
CA ARG A 40 17.42 18.49 -14.60
C ARG A 40 16.00 18.05 -14.94
N LYS A 41 15.80 17.37 -16.07
CA LYS A 41 14.49 16.95 -16.56
C LYS A 41 14.15 15.55 -16.10
N LEU A 42 12.88 15.32 -15.79
CA LEU A 42 12.31 14.01 -15.54
C LEU A 42 11.50 13.60 -16.76
N LEU A 43 11.78 12.40 -17.25
CA LEU A 43 11.10 11.77 -18.38
C LEU A 43 10.45 10.47 -17.91
N PHE A 44 9.31 10.16 -18.52
CA PHE A 44 8.48 9.02 -18.16
C PHE A 44 8.13 8.25 -19.43
N ARG A 45 8.14 6.92 -19.37
CA ARG A 45 7.42 6.11 -20.35
C ARG A 45 5.95 5.97 -19.96
N GLY A 46 5.09 5.57 -20.90
CA GLY A 46 3.70 5.25 -20.57
C GLY A 46 3.58 4.21 -19.45
N SER A 47 4.45 3.19 -19.46
CA SER A 47 4.54 2.18 -18.40
C SER A 47 4.86 2.76 -17.02
N ASP A 48 5.65 3.83 -16.95
CA ASP A 48 6.00 4.46 -15.68
C ASP A 48 4.80 5.20 -15.09
N ILE A 49 3.99 5.84 -15.95
CA ILE A 49 2.76 6.54 -15.55
C ILE A 49 1.74 5.53 -15.01
N GLU A 50 1.57 4.39 -15.68
CA GLU A 50 0.72 3.29 -15.21
C GLU A 50 1.21 2.71 -13.89
N ALA A 51 2.52 2.49 -13.75
CA ALA A 51 3.10 2.01 -12.48
C ALA A 51 2.90 3.03 -11.34
N ILE A 52 2.95 4.34 -11.63
CA ILE A 52 2.61 5.38 -10.64
C ILE A 52 1.14 5.28 -10.24
N LEU A 53 0.22 5.08 -11.19
CA LEU A 53 -1.20 4.86 -10.89
C LEU A 53 -1.40 3.63 -10.00
N ASP A 54 -0.72 2.52 -10.30
CA ASP A 54 -0.80 1.31 -9.49
C ASP A 54 -0.28 1.51 -8.07
N ARG A 55 0.76 2.33 -7.89
CA ARG A 55 1.25 2.70 -6.55
C ARG A 55 0.32 3.63 -5.79
N LEU A 56 -0.50 4.40 -6.49
CA LEU A 56 -1.53 5.26 -5.88
C LEU A 56 -2.80 4.48 -5.53
N ARG A 57 -3.01 3.30 -6.12
CA ARG A 57 -4.12 2.44 -5.75
C ARG A 57 -3.95 1.97 -4.30
N VAL A 58 -5.00 2.16 -3.51
CA VAL A 58 -5.07 1.66 -2.15
C VAL A 58 -5.27 0.15 -2.21
N GLU A 59 -4.49 -0.60 -1.43
CA GLU A 59 -4.74 -2.03 -1.27
C GLU A 59 -6.19 -2.23 -0.79
N PRO A 60 -6.93 -3.19 -1.36
CA PRO A 60 -8.30 -3.42 -0.96
C PRO A 60 -8.31 -3.67 0.55
N THR A 61 -8.97 -2.77 1.29
CA THR A 61 -9.13 -2.95 2.72
C THR A 61 -9.91 -4.25 2.88
N LEU A 62 -9.27 -5.27 3.46
CA LEU A 62 -9.95 -6.52 3.77
C LEU A 62 -11.29 -6.16 4.43
N PRO A 63 -12.41 -6.80 4.03
CA PRO A 63 -13.69 -6.49 4.63
C PRO A 63 -13.52 -6.57 6.14
N ARG A 64 -13.95 -5.51 6.85
CA ARG A 64 -13.86 -5.50 8.31
C ARG A 64 -14.49 -6.81 8.79
N PRO A 65 -13.81 -7.62 9.61
CA PRO A 65 -14.39 -8.86 10.07
C PRO A 65 -15.71 -8.53 10.76
N ALA A 66 -16.81 -9.10 10.26
CA ALA A 66 -18.16 -8.83 10.76
C ALA A 66 -18.29 -9.14 12.26
N PHE A 67 -17.43 -10.04 12.74
CA PHE A 67 -17.32 -10.43 14.12
C PHE A 67 -15.89 -10.25 14.62
N ARG A 68 -15.71 -9.39 15.62
CA ARG A 68 -14.53 -9.39 16.48
C ARG A 68 -14.94 -10.10 17.78
N PRO A 69 -14.36 -11.26 18.13
CA PRO A 69 -14.61 -11.82 19.45
C PRO A 69 -14.21 -10.76 20.50
N PRO A 70 -15.00 -10.59 21.57
CA PRO A 70 -14.62 -9.67 22.63
C PRO A 70 -13.25 -10.08 23.19
N THR A 71 -12.36 -9.10 23.34
CA THR A 71 -11.07 -9.33 24.01
C THR A 71 -11.37 -9.88 25.41
N GLN A 72 -10.80 -11.03 25.77
CA GLN A 72 -10.99 -11.59 27.10
C GLN A 72 -10.54 -10.58 28.14
N SER A 73 -11.37 -10.34 29.16
CA SER A 73 -10.92 -9.54 30.31
C SER A 73 -9.79 -10.28 31.03
N HIS A 74 -8.88 -9.53 31.66
CA HIS A 74 -7.75 -10.12 32.39
C HIS A 74 -8.21 -11.18 33.40
N TYR A 75 -9.34 -10.95 34.06
CA TYR A 75 -9.97 -11.90 34.98
C TYR A 75 -10.37 -13.21 34.30
N GLN A 76 -11.05 -13.15 33.15
CA GLN A 76 -11.46 -14.34 32.38
C GLN A 76 -10.25 -15.13 31.90
N LEU A 77 -9.20 -14.44 31.47
CA LEU A 77 -7.94 -15.05 31.06
C LEU A 77 -7.30 -15.79 32.25
N LEU A 78 -7.20 -15.15 33.42
CA LEU A 78 -6.69 -15.77 34.65
C LEU A 78 -7.48 -17.01 35.05
N GLN A 79 -8.80 -16.97 34.95
CA GLN A 79 -9.66 -18.11 35.26
C GLN A 79 -9.48 -19.26 34.26
N SER A 80 -9.34 -18.96 32.97
CA SER A 80 -9.03 -19.98 31.96
C SER A 80 -7.66 -20.63 32.19
N LEU A 81 -6.64 -19.84 32.54
CA LEU A 81 -5.31 -20.34 32.86
C LEU A 81 -5.33 -21.24 34.10
N MET A 82 -6.05 -20.84 35.15
CA MET A 82 -6.27 -21.68 36.33
C MET A 82 -6.96 -23.01 35.99
N ASN A 83 -7.92 -23.01 35.07
CA ASN A 83 -8.61 -24.23 34.65
C ASN A 83 -7.72 -25.14 33.79
N LEU A 84 -6.88 -24.57 32.93
CA LEU A 84 -5.93 -25.30 32.09
C LEU A 84 -4.79 -25.92 32.91
N SER A 85 -4.26 -25.19 33.89
CA SER A 85 -3.20 -25.71 34.77
C SER A 85 -3.68 -26.91 35.58
N ARG A 86 -4.93 -26.87 36.08
CA ARG A 86 -5.58 -27.99 36.78
C ARG A 86 -5.79 -29.21 35.89
N ARG A 87 -6.00 -29.02 34.58
CA ARG A 87 -6.17 -30.12 33.61
C ARG A 87 -4.87 -30.86 33.30
N LYS A 88 -3.71 -30.19 33.40
CA LYS A 88 -2.41 -30.77 33.06
C LYS A 88 -1.97 -31.90 34.01
N GLY A 89 -2.42 -31.89 35.27
CA GLY A 89 -2.09 -32.93 36.26
C GLY A 89 -2.87 -34.24 36.13
N LYS A 90 -3.75 -34.40 35.13
CA LYS A 90 -4.65 -35.56 34.98
C LYS A 90 -4.42 -36.41 33.71
N ARG A 91 -3.38 -36.12 32.93
CA ARG A 91 -2.94 -37.00 31.84
C ARG A 91 -1.79 -37.86 32.37
N GLN A 92 -2.02 -39.18 32.30
CA GLN A 92 -1.25 -40.31 32.85
C GLN A 92 0.26 -40.13 32.90
#